data_AF-A0A3M9ZQH0-F1
#
_entry.id   AF-A0A3M9ZQH0-F1
#
_cell.length_a   1.000
_cell.length_b   1.000
_cell.length_c   1.000
_cell.angle_alpha   90.00
_cell.angle_beta   90.00
_cell.angle_gamma   90.00
#
_symmetry.space_group_name_H-M   'P 1'
#
loop_
_entity.id
_entity.type
_entity.pdbx_description
1 polymer ?
#
loop_
_entity_poly.entity_id
_entity_poly.type
_entity_poly.pdbx_seq_one_letter_code
_entity_poly.pdbx_strand_id
1 'polypeptide(L)'
;MGEGGGAAERPPRGGAAAGKITDEDRERVSLLSTVASDGLDALTMDQLERLQELVEKRPYEGKKAKKSKMRLLARINVAIYELAEGRRGI
;
A
#
# COMPACT_ATOMS: atom_id res chain seq x y z
N MET A 1 5.46 52.31 29.64
CA MET A 1 4.30 51.83 28.85
C MET A 1 4.63 52.13 27.39
N GLY A 2 4.76 51.20 26.47
CA GLY A 2 4.42 49.78 26.50
C GLY A 2 5.41 48.94 25.68
N GLU A 3 5.43 47.66 26.04
CA GLU A 3 6.14 46.58 25.40
C GLU A 3 5.46 46.17 24.08
N GLY A 4 6.24 45.63 23.15
CA GLY A 4 5.74 45.06 21.89
C GLY A 4 6.93 44.77 20.98
N GLY A 5 7.78 43.78 21.28
CA GLY A 5 7.38 42.39 21.46
C GLY A 5 7.25 41.77 20.08
N GLY A 6 8.38 41.29 19.53
CA GLY A 6 8.46 40.74 18.19
C GLY A 6 7.47 39.62 17.94
N ALA A 7 6.54 39.83 17.01
CA ALA A 7 5.84 38.75 16.37
C ALA A 7 6.73 38.23 15.23
N ALA A 8 7.71 37.40 15.57
CA ALA A 8 8.23 36.46 14.61
C ALA A 8 7.01 35.68 14.09
N GLU A 9 6.69 35.87 12.82
CA GLU A 9 5.70 35.09 12.11
C GLU A 9 6.09 33.62 12.27
N ARG A 10 5.47 32.95 13.23
CA ARG A 10 5.71 31.53 13.47
C ARG A 10 5.20 30.84 12.21
N PRO A 11 6.03 30.08 11.48
CA PRO A 11 5.51 29.27 10.41
C PRO A 11 4.41 28.37 10.99
N PRO A 12 3.36 28.06 10.22
CA PRO A 12 2.31 27.20 10.71
C PRO A 12 2.94 25.90 11.24
N ARG A 13 2.70 25.60 12.52
CA ARG A 13 2.83 24.24 13.05
C ARG A 13 1.71 23.40 12.42
N GLY A 14 1.76 23.24 11.10
CA GLY A 14 0.96 22.30 10.33
C GLY A 14 1.62 20.95 10.45
N GLY A 15 0.86 19.98 10.95
CA GLY A 15 1.34 18.66 11.34
C GLY A 15 2.06 17.89 10.24
N ALA A 16 2.87 16.95 10.71
CA ALA A 16 3.45 15.81 10.02
C ALA A 16 3.38 15.82 8.49
N ALA A 17 4.56 15.83 7.86
CA ALA A 17 4.75 15.53 6.44
C ALA A 17 3.99 14.27 6.02
N ALA A 18 2.73 14.43 5.62
CA ALA A 18 1.97 13.41 4.90
C ALA A 18 2.49 13.46 3.47
N GLY A 19 3.52 12.65 3.18
CA GLY A 19 3.95 12.39 1.81
C GLY A 19 2.71 12.12 0.95
N LYS A 20 2.62 12.79 -0.19
CA LYS A 20 1.47 12.77 -1.08
C LYS A 20 1.04 11.33 -1.34
N ILE A 21 -0.05 10.89 -0.71
CA ILE A 21 -0.63 9.56 -0.95
C ILE A 21 -1.15 9.61 -2.38
N THR A 22 -0.51 8.87 -3.29
CA THR A 22 -0.95 8.77 -4.68
C THR A 22 -2.22 7.92 -4.77
N ASP A 23 -2.97 8.06 -5.86
CA ASP A 23 -4.13 7.20 -6.10
C ASP A 23 -3.72 5.71 -6.19
N GLU A 24 -2.53 5.42 -6.69
CA GLU A 24 -1.92 4.07 -6.64
C GLU A 24 -1.70 3.57 -5.20
N ASP A 25 -1.25 4.43 -4.28
CA ASP A 25 -1.11 4.06 -2.86
C ASP A 25 -2.48 3.73 -2.23
N ARG A 26 -3.54 4.49 -2.59
CA ARG A 26 -4.91 4.23 -2.12
C ARG A 26 -5.45 2.92 -2.67
N GLU A 27 -5.28 2.69 -3.96
CA GLU A 27 -5.71 1.46 -4.64
C GLU A 27 -5.01 0.24 -4.04
N ARG A 28 -3.69 0.31 -3.83
CA ARG A 28 -2.93 -0.77 -3.18
C ARG A 28 -3.50 -1.07 -1.79
N VAL A 29 -3.75 -0.05 -0.98
CA VAL A 29 -4.29 -0.23 0.37
C VAL A 29 -5.68 -0.86 0.32
N SER A 30 -6.53 -0.45 -0.63
CA SER A 30 -7.85 -1.06 -0.84
C SER A 30 -7.75 -2.55 -1.15
N LEU A 31 -6.90 -2.93 -2.12
CA LEU A 31 -6.69 -4.34 -2.49
C LEU A 31 -6.09 -5.15 -1.34
N LEU A 32 -5.10 -4.59 -0.63
CA LEU A 32 -4.52 -5.23 0.56
C LEU A 32 -5.55 -5.40 1.69
N SER A 33 -6.50 -4.47 1.83
CA SER A 33 -7.57 -4.57 2.82
C SER A 33 -8.49 -5.75 2.49
N THR A 34 -8.90 -5.89 1.22
CA THR A 34 -9.67 -7.06 0.78
C THR A 34 -8.90 -8.36 1.02
N VAL A 35 -7.60 -8.39 0.72
CA VAL A 35 -6.77 -9.57 0.99
C VAL A 35 -6.66 -9.90 2.47
N ALA A 36 -6.64 -8.89 3.35
CA ALA A 36 -6.60 -9.10 4.79
C ALA A 36 -7.93 -9.61 5.35
N SER A 37 -9.05 -9.17 4.78
CA SER A 37 -10.40 -9.56 5.21
C SER A 37 -10.84 -10.90 4.62
N ASP A 38 -10.73 -11.05 3.31
CA ASP A 38 -11.35 -12.12 2.52
C ASP A 38 -10.32 -13.04 1.85
N GLY A 39 -9.03 -12.70 1.94
CA GLY A 39 -7.93 -13.45 1.33
C GLY A 39 -7.64 -13.03 -0.11
N LEU A 40 -6.59 -13.62 -0.69
CA LEU A 40 -6.28 -13.44 -2.11
C LEU A 40 -7.38 -14.03 -3.00
N ASP A 41 -8.14 -14.98 -2.46
CA ASP A 41 -9.24 -15.68 -3.13
C ASP A 41 -10.42 -14.79 -3.50
N ALA A 42 -10.57 -13.66 -2.82
CA ALA A 42 -11.59 -12.66 -3.11
C ALA A 42 -11.23 -11.71 -4.27
N LEU A 43 -9.97 -11.70 -4.72
CA LEU A 43 -9.54 -10.88 -5.84
C LEU A 43 -9.71 -11.62 -7.18
N THR A 44 -10.09 -10.87 -8.21
CA THR A 44 -10.09 -11.30 -9.62
C THR A 44 -8.68 -11.31 -10.20
N MET A 45 -8.51 -11.89 -11.40
CA MET A 45 -7.20 -11.94 -12.08
C MET A 45 -6.61 -10.53 -12.24
N ASP A 46 -7.37 -9.60 -12.80
CA ASP A 46 -6.93 -8.22 -13.03
C ASP A 46 -6.56 -7.53 -11.71
N GLN A 47 -7.30 -7.78 -10.63
CA GLN A 47 -7.01 -7.22 -9.32
C GLN A 47 -5.74 -7.80 -8.69
N LEU A 48 -5.46 -9.09 -8.91
CA LEU A 48 -4.24 -9.75 -8.44
C LEU A 48 -3.01 -9.21 -9.18
N GLU A 49 -3.07 -9.11 -10.51
CA GLU A 49 -2.02 -8.51 -11.33
C GLU A 49 -1.78 -7.04 -10.95
N ARG A 50 -2.87 -6.29 -10.75
CA ARG A 50 -2.79 -4.89 -10.29
C ARG A 50 -2.13 -4.78 -8.93
N LEU A 51 -2.50 -5.64 -7.98
CA LEU A 51 -1.88 -5.66 -6.66
C LEU A 51 -0.39 -6.01 -6.75
N GLN A 52 -0.01 -6.95 -7.61
CA GLN A 52 1.39 -7.31 -7.85
C GLN A 52 2.20 -6.09 -8.30
N GLU A 53 1.75 -5.40 -9.34
CA GLU A 53 2.45 -4.21 -9.86
C GLU A 53 2.61 -3.13 -8.79
N LEU A 54 1.53 -2.83 -8.05
CA LEU A 54 1.52 -1.78 -7.03
C LEU A 54 2.48 -2.10 -5.87
N VAL A 55 2.57 -3.38 -5.49
CA VAL A 55 3.50 -3.86 -4.47
C VAL A 55 4.93 -3.84 -4.99
N GLU A 56 5.17 -4.18 -6.26
CA GLU A 56 6.49 -4.13 -6.90
C GLU A 56 7.03 -2.71 -7.01
N LYS A 57 6.21 -1.77 -7.48
CA LYS A 57 6.57 -0.36 -7.67
C LYS A 57 6.91 0.35 -6.36
N ARG A 58 6.28 -0.03 -5.23
CA ARG A 58 6.51 0.70 -3.98
C ARG A 58 7.88 0.38 -3.36
N PRO A 59 8.68 1.41 -3.00
CA PRO A 59 9.95 1.19 -2.31
C PRO A 59 9.67 0.80 -0.85
N TYR A 60 9.78 -0.49 -0.55
CA TYR A 60 9.76 -0.99 0.83
C TYR A 60 11.16 -0.91 1.41
N GLU A 61 11.37 0.00 2.35
CA GLU A 61 12.64 0.19 3.02
C GLU A 61 12.73 -0.70 4.28
N GLY A 62 13.84 -1.43 4.42
CA GLY A 62 14.09 -2.31 5.56
C GLY A 62 13.95 -3.81 5.28
N LYS A 63 14.82 -4.61 5.94
CA LYS A 63 14.94 -6.06 5.73
C LYS A 63 13.62 -6.83 5.98
N LYS A 64 12.88 -6.45 7.03
CA LYS A 64 11.57 -7.05 7.36
C LYS A 64 10.51 -6.71 6.31
N ALA A 65 10.45 -5.45 5.89
CA ALA A 65 9.51 -4.99 4.87
C ALA A 65 9.76 -5.67 3.52
N LYS A 66 11.03 -5.76 3.08
CA LYS A 66 11.41 -6.52 1.87
C LYS A 66 11.02 -7.99 1.95
N LYS A 67 11.26 -8.66 3.09
CA LYS A 67 10.86 -10.07 3.28
C LYS A 67 9.33 -10.23 3.23
N SER A 68 8.59 -9.32 3.86
CA SER A 68 7.13 -9.33 3.83
C SER A 68 6.59 -9.10 2.41
N LYS A 69 7.15 -8.13 1.67
CA LYS A 69 6.87 -7.89 0.25
C LYS A 69 7.06 -9.15 -0.58
N MET A 70 8.22 -9.80 -0.48
CA MET A 70 8.51 -11.02 -1.26
C MET A 70 7.52 -12.16 -0.96
N ARG A 71 7.15 -12.35 0.32
CA ARG A 71 6.14 -13.35 0.70
C ARG A 71 4.77 -13.03 0.10
N LEU A 72 4.39 -11.76 0.12
CA LEU A 72 3.12 -11.33 -0.47
C LEU A 72 3.11 -11.57 -1.98
N LEU A 73 4.16 -11.15 -2.69
CA LEU A 73 4.29 -11.38 -4.14
C LEU A 73 4.24 -12.87 -4.50
N ALA A 74 4.94 -13.72 -3.73
CA ALA A 74 4.89 -15.16 -3.94
C ALA A 74 3.46 -15.73 -3.81
N ARG A 75 2.70 -15.26 -2.81
CA ARG A 75 1.29 -15.68 -2.63
C ARG A 75 0.39 -15.18 -3.76
N ILE A 76 0.58 -13.93 -4.20
CA ILE A 76 -0.17 -13.36 -5.33
C ILE A 76 0.09 -14.17 -6.61
N ASN A 77 1.36 -14.50 -6.89
CA ASN A 77 1.72 -15.29 -8.07
C ASN A 77 1.11 -16.69 -8.06
N VAL A 78 1.07 -17.34 -6.88
CA VAL A 78 0.37 -18.63 -6.72
C VAL A 78 -1.12 -18.48 -6.98
N ALA A 79 -1.77 -17.45 -6.42
CA ALA A 79 -3.20 -17.21 -6.64
C ALA A 79 -3.53 -16.92 -8.11
N ILE A 80 -2.68 -16.16 -8.81
CA ILE A 80 -2.79 -15.91 -10.26
C ILE A 80 -2.70 -17.24 -11.01
N TYR A 81 -1.70 -18.07 -10.70
CA TYR A 81 -1.51 -19.37 -11.36
C TYR A 81 -2.69 -20.32 -11.11
N GLU A 82 -3.16 -20.43 -9.87
CA GLU A 82 -4.30 -21.27 -9.50
C GLU A 82 -5.60 -20.81 -10.18
N LEU A 83 -5.81 -19.50 -10.29
CA LEU A 83 -6.95 -18.92 -11.00
C LEU A 83 -6.83 -19.15 -12.52
N ALA A 84 -5.62 -19.01 -13.09
CA ALA A 84 -5.36 -19.23 -14.51
C ALA A 84 -5.54 -20.70 -14.92
N GLU A 85 -5.12 -21.65 -14.07
CA GLU A 85 -5.29 -23.08 -14.30
C GLU A 85 -6.70 -23.58 -13.94
N GLY A 86 -7.60 -22.71 -13.47
CA GLY A 86 -8.94 -23.11 -13.03
C GLY A 86 -8.94 -24.05 -11.82
N ARG A 87 -7.83 -24.09 -11.07
CA ARG A 87 -7.66 -24.90 -9.85
C ARG A 87 -8.24 -24.24 -8.62
N ARG A 88 -8.59 -22.96 -8.72
CA ARG A 88 -9.35 -22.24 -7.71
C ARG A 88 -10.76 -22.81 -7.69
N GLY A 89 -10.96 -23.82 -6.86
CA GLY A 89 -12.27 -24.42 -6.62
C GLY A 89 -13.21 -23.34 -6.11
N ILE A 90 -14.17 -22.98 -6.95
CA ILE A 90 -15.40 -22.29 -6.58
C ILE A 90 -16.18 -23.10 -5.54
#